data_AF-U4QQJ6-F1
#
_entry.id   AF-U4QQJ6-F1
#
_cell.length_a   1.000
_cell.length_b   1.000
_cell.length_c   1.000
_cell.angle_alpha   90.00
_cell.angle_beta   90.00
_cell.angle_gamma   90.00
#
_symmetry.space_group_name_H-M   'P 1'
#
loop_
_entity.id
_entity.type
_entity.pdbx_description
1 polymer ?
#
loop_
_entity_poly.entity_id
_entity_poly.type
_entity_poly.pdbx_seq_one_letter_code
_entity_poly.pdbx_strand_id
1 'polypeptide(L)'
;MVTTKRVVRDKVYTTTLLRRTYREDGKVKNETLANLSHFPPHILEVVKAGLSGQAVGVLSQDLACVRSLPHGHVAAVVGTMRACGLTALLGSRRTRERDLAEALIAHRLVSPGSKLALSRALSPETATSTLGEVLGVNTEADCHFSAEIVCPLFNGKLSYS
;
A
#
# COMPACT_ATOMS: atom_id res chain seq x y z
N MET A 1 -31.40 -17.78 4.34
CA MET A 1 -30.89 -18.58 5.48
C MET A 1 -31.58 -18.14 6.75
N VAL A 2 -31.90 -19.04 7.68
CA VAL A 2 -32.62 -18.72 8.92
C VAL A 2 -31.84 -19.27 10.12
N THR A 3 -31.65 -18.46 11.15
CA THR A 3 -31.05 -18.89 12.43
C THR A 3 -32.10 -18.70 13.53
N THR A 4 -32.35 -19.76 14.29
CA THR A 4 -33.25 -19.74 15.44
C THR A 4 -32.47 -20.06 16.72
N LYS A 5 -32.88 -19.45 17.83
CA LYS A 5 -32.32 -19.71 19.16
C LYS A 5 -33.42 -20.24 20.07
N ARG A 6 -33.14 -21.31 20.79
CA ARG A 6 -34.04 -21.90 21.79
C ARG A 6 -33.31 -22.01 23.11
N VAL A 7 -33.90 -21.44 24.16
CA VAL A 7 -33.40 -21.56 25.53
C VAL A 7 -34.14 -22.70 26.21
N VAL A 8 -33.40 -23.64 26.79
CA VAL A 8 -33.95 -24.74 27.58
C VAL A 8 -33.18 -24.82 28.89
N ARG A 9 -33.86 -24.51 30.00
CA ARG A 9 -33.22 -24.27 31.31
C ARG A 9 -32.11 -23.22 31.15
N ASP A 10 -30.86 -23.57 31.47
CA ASP A 10 -29.70 -22.67 31.36
C ASP A 10 -28.88 -22.85 30.07
N LYS A 11 -29.37 -23.64 29.10
CA LYS A 11 -28.65 -23.91 27.84
C LYS A 11 -29.34 -23.24 26.64
N VAL A 12 -28.54 -22.53 25.83
CA VAL A 12 -28.99 -21.89 24.58
C VAL A 12 -28.58 -22.74 23.39
N TYR A 13 -29.56 -23.27 22.66
CA TYR A 13 -29.36 -24.01 21.43
C TYR A 13 -29.56 -23.07 20.24
N THR A 14 -28.56 -23.01 19.36
CA THR A 14 -28.64 -22.24 18.11
C THR A 14 -28.71 -23.21 16.95
N THR A 15 -29.71 -23.03 16.08
CA THR A 15 -29.89 -23.85 14.88
C THR A 15 -29.92 -22.94 13.67
N THR A 16 -29.09 -23.24 12.67
CA THR A 16 -29.01 -22.49 11.41
C THR A 16 -29.39 -23.40 10.25
N LEU A 17 -30.41 -23.02 9.49
CA LEU A 17 -30.94 -23.78 8.36
C LEU A 17 -30.88 -22.96 7.06
N LEU A 18 -30.47 -23.62 5.97
CA LEU A 18 -30.64 -23.11 4.62
C LEU A 18 -32.00 -23.56 4.09
N ARG A 19 -32.84 -22.59 3.73
CA ARG A 19 -34.22 -22.83 3.27
C ARG A 19 -34.49 -21.99 2.04
N ARG A 20 -35.32 -22.50 1.13
CA ARG A 20 -35.88 -21.76 0.00
C ARG A 20 -37.40 -21.76 0.06
N THR A 21 -38.00 -20.69 -0.45
CA THR A 21 -39.43 -20.61 -0.70
C THR A 21 -39.69 -20.86 -2.18
N TYR A 22 -40.73 -21.62 -2.50
CA TYR A 22 -41.13 -21.92 -3.88
C TYR A 22 -42.65 -21.93 -3.98
N ARG A 23 -43.18 -21.89 -5.20
CA ARG A 23 -44.63 -21.98 -5.46
C ARG A 23 -44.94 -23.28 -6.17
N GLU A 24 -45.98 -23.95 -5.71
CA GLU A 24 -46.54 -25.15 -6.32
C GLU A 24 -48.05 -25.06 -6.20
N ASP A 25 -48.77 -25.23 -7.31
CA ASP A 25 -50.23 -25.15 -7.40
C ASP A 25 -50.82 -23.87 -6.76
N GLY A 26 -50.19 -22.73 -7.02
CA GLY A 26 -50.61 -21.43 -6.50
C GLY A 26 -50.35 -21.22 -4.99
N LYS A 27 -49.77 -22.20 -4.28
CA LYS A 27 -49.45 -22.11 -2.85
C LYS A 27 -47.96 -21.89 -2.63
N VAL A 28 -47.60 -21.02 -1.69
CA VAL A 28 -46.21 -20.82 -1.25
C VAL A 28 -45.83 -21.96 -0.31
N LYS A 29 -44.77 -22.69 -0.64
CA LYS A 29 -44.20 -23.77 0.15
C LYS A 29 -42.76 -23.45 0.54
N ASN A 30 -42.31 -24.02 1.66
CA ASN A 30 -40.96 -23.85 2.19
C ASN A 30 -40.24 -25.19 2.19
N GLU A 31 -39.04 -25.25 1.61
CA GLU A 31 -38.18 -26.42 1.60
C GLU A 31 -36.91 -26.15 2.41
N THR A 32 -36.48 -27.12 3.20
CA THR A 32 -35.18 -27.08 3.89
C THR A 32 -34.15 -27.76 2.99
N LEU A 33 -33.15 -26.99 2.56
CA LEU A 33 -32.09 -27.46 1.67
C LEU A 33 -30.92 -28.08 2.43
N ALA A 34 -30.53 -27.48 3.56
CA ALA A 34 -29.41 -27.97 4.36
C ALA A 34 -29.48 -27.51 5.83
N ASN A 35 -28.90 -28.31 6.72
CA ASN A 35 -28.62 -27.92 8.10
C ASN A 35 -27.19 -27.39 8.21
N LEU A 36 -27.04 -26.11 8.57
CA LEU A 36 -25.75 -25.44 8.69
C LEU A 36 -25.30 -25.29 10.15
N SER A 37 -26.03 -25.87 11.11
CA SER A 37 -25.76 -25.69 12.55
C SER A 37 -24.42 -26.24 13.02
N HIS A 38 -23.80 -27.11 12.23
CA HIS A 38 -22.50 -27.72 12.54
C HIS A 38 -21.31 -26.88 12.04
N PHE A 39 -21.56 -25.86 11.22
CA PHE A 39 -20.47 -25.01 10.73
C PHE A 39 -19.99 -24.00 11.78
N PRO A 40 -18.69 -23.68 11.80
CA PRO A 40 -18.16 -22.59 12.60
C PRO A 40 -18.82 -21.23 12.26
N PRO A 41 -18.90 -20.28 13.22
CA PRO A 41 -19.55 -18.99 13.02
C PRO A 41 -19.05 -18.21 11.80
N HIS A 42 -17.74 -18.21 11.55
CA HIS A 42 -17.13 -17.48 10.43
C HIS A 42 -17.58 -18.01 9.06
N ILE A 43 -17.84 -19.32 8.92
CA ILE A 43 -18.37 -19.91 7.68
C ILE A 43 -19.82 -19.52 7.47
N LEU A 44 -20.61 -19.42 8.55
CA LEU A 44 -21.99 -18.96 8.47
C LEU A 44 -22.08 -17.49 8.01
N GLU A 45 -21.11 -16.65 8.37
CA GLU A 45 -21.03 -15.27 7.92
C GLU A 45 -20.71 -15.17 6.42
N VAL A 46 -19.72 -15.94 5.95
CA VAL A 46 -19.38 -16.08 4.53
C VAL A 46 -20.59 -16.54 3.71
N VAL A 47 -21.28 -17.58 4.17
CA VAL A 47 -22.49 -18.09 3.49
C VAL A 47 -23.62 -17.06 3.52
N LYS A 48 -23.82 -16.32 4.63
CA LYS A 48 -24.80 -15.21 4.69
C LYS A 48 -24.47 -14.13 3.68
N ALA A 49 -23.22 -13.67 3.63
CA ALA A 49 -22.77 -12.63 2.73
C ALA A 49 -23.00 -13.03 1.27
N GLY A 50 -22.60 -14.25 0.90
CA GLY A 50 -22.79 -14.75 -0.47
C GLY A 50 -24.27 -14.88 -0.86
N LEU A 51 -25.11 -15.38 0.06
CA LEU A 51 -26.56 -15.47 -0.17
C LEU A 51 -27.26 -14.10 -0.24
N SER A 52 -26.67 -13.06 0.35
CA SER A 52 -27.14 -11.66 0.22
C SER A 52 -26.62 -10.95 -1.03
N GLY A 53 -25.89 -11.65 -1.90
CA GLY A 53 -25.32 -11.08 -3.13
C GLY A 53 -24.08 -10.22 -2.90
N GLN A 54 -23.49 -10.25 -1.70
CA GLN A 54 -22.20 -9.62 -1.45
C GLN A 54 -21.09 -10.46 -2.10
N ALA A 55 -20.03 -9.79 -2.57
CA ALA A 55 -18.82 -10.49 -3.02
C ALA A 55 -18.16 -11.18 -1.82
N VAL A 56 -17.88 -12.47 -1.94
CA VAL A 56 -17.25 -13.26 -0.88
C VAL A 56 -16.03 -13.99 -1.44
N GLY A 57 -14.83 -13.54 -1.06
CA GLY A 57 -13.55 -14.10 -1.48
C GLY A 57 -12.33 -13.28 -1.03
N VAL A 58 -11.12 -13.76 -1.34
CA VAL A 58 -9.85 -13.06 -1.04
C VAL A 58 -9.77 -11.69 -1.74
N LEU A 59 -10.54 -11.51 -2.82
CA LEU A 59 -10.62 -10.29 -3.62
C LEU A 59 -11.77 -9.35 -3.24
N SER A 60 -12.54 -9.65 -2.18
CA SER A 60 -13.53 -8.68 -1.65
C SER A 60 -12.87 -7.56 -0.83
N GLN A 61 -11.55 -7.53 -0.75
CA GLN A 61 -10.86 -6.29 -0.39
C GLN A 61 -10.87 -5.40 -1.63
N ASP A 62 -11.70 -4.35 -1.59
CA ASP A 62 -11.56 -3.20 -2.46
C ASP A 62 -10.14 -2.66 -2.28
N LEU A 63 -9.24 -3.03 -3.20
CA LEU A 63 -7.87 -2.54 -3.20
C LEU A 63 -7.92 -1.05 -3.54
N ALA A 64 -7.89 -0.22 -2.50
CA ALA A 64 -7.80 1.22 -2.66
C ALA A 64 -6.34 1.60 -2.94
N CYS A 65 -6.13 2.40 -3.99
CA CYS A 65 -4.84 3.06 -4.19
C CYS A 65 -4.65 4.09 -3.06
N VAL A 66 -3.78 3.76 -2.09
CA VAL A 66 -3.47 4.65 -0.95
C VAL A 66 -2.65 5.85 -1.42
N ARG A 67 -1.73 5.62 -2.37
CA ARG A 67 -0.88 6.65 -2.97
C ARG A 67 -0.23 6.12 -4.25
N SER A 68 -0.12 6.99 -5.26
CA SER A 68 0.63 6.73 -6.49
C SER A 68 1.71 7.81 -6.67
N LEU A 69 2.94 7.40 -6.99
CA LEU A 69 4.03 8.30 -7.31
C LEU A 69 4.38 8.22 -8.80
N PRO A 70 4.61 9.35 -9.50
CA PRO A 70 5.05 9.33 -10.88
C PRO A 70 6.46 8.74 -10.98
N HIS A 71 6.62 7.75 -11.87
CA HIS A 71 7.86 7.01 -12.09
C HIS A 71 8.50 7.27 -13.46
N GLY A 72 7.69 7.48 -14.51
CA GLY A 72 8.16 7.50 -15.90
C GLY A 72 9.27 8.53 -16.16
N HIS A 73 9.11 9.76 -15.66
CA HIS A 73 10.13 10.80 -15.82
C HIS A 73 11.42 10.49 -15.03
N VAL A 74 11.31 9.80 -13.87
CA VAL A 74 12.47 9.41 -13.07
C VAL A 74 13.26 8.34 -13.83
N ALA A 75 12.57 7.31 -14.31
CA ALA A 75 13.18 6.23 -15.08
C ALA A 75 13.88 6.77 -16.34
N ALA A 76 13.26 7.71 -17.06
CA ALA A 76 13.86 8.34 -18.23
C ALA A 76 15.14 9.12 -17.86
N VAL A 77 15.10 9.97 -16.84
CA VAL A 77 16.26 10.79 -16.44
C VAL A 77 17.39 9.94 -15.88
N VAL A 78 17.11 9.09 -14.89
CA VAL A 78 18.14 8.23 -14.26
C VAL A 78 18.70 7.23 -15.28
N GLY A 79 17.84 6.66 -16.13
CA GLY A 79 18.24 5.77 -17.22
C GLY A 79 19.20 6.45 -18.20
N THR A 80 18.88 7.67 -18.65
CA THR A 80 19.74 8.42 -19.56
C THR A 80 21.06 8.84 -18.92
N MET A 81 21.06 9.29 -17.65
CA MET A 81 22.28 9.62 -16.89
C MET A 81 23.23 8.42 -16.78
N ARG A 82 22.70 7.22 -16.55
CA ARG A 82 23.50 5.99 -16.49
C ARG A 82 24.01 5.59 -17.87
N ALA A 83 23.15 5.68 -18.90
CA ALA A 83 23.51 5.34 -20.27
C ALA A 83 24.61 6.24 -20.85
N CYS A 84 24.63 7.54 -20.49
CA CYS A 84 25.69 8.46 -20.90
C CYS A 84 26.94 8.40 -20.01
N GLY A 85 26.96 7.53 -19.00
CA GLY A 85 28.11 7.35 -18.11
C GLY A 85 28.25 8.40 -17.00
N LEU A 86 27.30 9.34 -16.85
CA LEU A 86 27.36 10.38 -15.81
C LEU A 86 27.48 9.79 -14.42
N THR A 87 26.71 8.73 -14.13
CA THR A 87 26.74 8.06 -12.83
C THR A 87 28.13 7.45 -12.55
N ALA A 88 28.87 7.01 -13.57
CA ALA A 88 30.24 6.51 -13.41
C ALA A 88 31.26 7.63 -13.16
N LEU A 89 31.02 8.84 -13.68
CA LEU A 89 31.85 10.02 -13.42
C LEU A 89 31.74 10.50 -11.96
N LEU A 90 30.57 10.32 -11.33
CA LEU A 90 30.37 10.65 -9.91
C LEU A 90 31.15 9.73 -8.96
N GLY A 91 31.48 8.52 -9.41
CA GLY A 91 32.21 7.53 -8.62
C GLY A 91 32.17 6.15 -9.26
N SER A 92 33.29 5.45 -9.20
CA SER A 92 33.42 4.09 -9.75
C SER A 92 32.67 3.04 -8.91
N ARG A 93 32.56 3.25 -7.59
CA ARG A 93 31.81 2.41 -6.66
C ARG A 93 30.53 3.10 -6.24
N ARG A 94 29.48 2.31 -5.99
CA ARG A 94 28.25 2.83 -5.41
C ARG A 94 28.49 3.18 -3.93
N THR A 95 28.20 4.42 -3.58
CA THR A 95 28.19 4.92 -2.18
C THR A 95 26.97 5.80 -1.99
N ARG A 96 26.60 6.06 -0.74
CA ARG A 96 25.44 6.91 -0.41
C ARG A 96 25.62 8.33 -0.95
N GLU A 97 26.84 8.87 -0.89
CA GLU A 97 27.18 10.21 -1.39
C GLU A 97 27.02 10.30 -2.91
N ARG A 98 27.45 9.26 -3.64
CA ARG A 98 27.26 9.17 -5.09
C ARG A 98 25.77 9.16 -5.44
N ASP A 99 24.99 8.33 -4.75
CA ASP A 99 23.55 8.21 -5.00
C ASP A 99 22.82 9.53 -4.66
N LEU A 100 23.24 10.24 -3.61
CA LEU A 100 22.72 11.57 -3.27
C LEU A 100 23.09 12.63 -4.31
N ALA A 101 24.31 12.58 -4.86
CA ALA A 101 24.72 13.46 -5.95
C ALA A 101 23.93 13.16 -7.24
N GLU A 102 23.74 11.88 -7.58
CA GLU A 102 22.90 11.45 -8.69
C GLU A 102 21.45 11.93 -8.50
N ALA A 103 20.89 11.80 -7.28
CA ALA A 103 19.56 12.28 -6.94
C ALA A 103 19.44 13.79 -7.09
N LEU A 104 20.46 14.55 -6.66
CA LEU A 104 20.47 16.01 -6.76
C LEU A 104 20.45 16.45 -8.23
N ILE A 105 21.24 15.80 -9.09
CA ILE A 105 21.26 16.09 -10.53
C ILE A 105 19.94 15.69 -11.18
N ALA A 106 19.44 14.48 -10.91
CA ALA A 106 18.18 14.00 -11.47
C ALA A 106 16.99 14.89 -11.05
N HIS A 107 16.93 15.31 -9.78
CA HIS A 107 15.90 16.22 -9.29
C HIS A 107 15.95 17.58 -9.99
N ARG A 108 17.15 18.09 -10.30
CA ARG A 108 17.31 19.35 -11.06
C ARG A 108 16.73 19.27 -12.47
N LEU A 109 16.72 18.09 -13.08
CA LEU A 109 16.15 17.88 -14.42
C LEU A 109 14.64 17.65 -14.36
N VAL A 110 14.16 16.91 -13.36
CA VAL A 110 12.74 16.57 -13.20
C VAL A 110 11.92 17.74 -12.65
N SER A 111 12.40 18.39 -11.60
CA SER A 111 11.70 19.44 -10.86
C SER A 111 12.71 20.42 -10.26
N PRO A 112 13.20 21.41 -11.03
CA PRO A 112 14.19 22.36 -10.56
C PRO A 112 13.77 23.05 -9.25
N GLY A 113 14.60 22.95 -8.21
CA GLY A 113 14.27 23.47 -6.88
C GLY A 113 15.49 23.66 -5.97
N SER A 114 15.27 24.14 -4.75
CA SER A 114 16.34 24.31 -3.75
C SER A 114 16.81 22.97 -3.18
N LYS A 115 17.92 22.95 -2.43
CA LYS A 115 18.38 21.73 -1.73
C LYS A 115 17.33 21.20 -0.73
N LEU A 116 16.56 22.09 -0.11
CA LEU A 116 15.44 21.72 0.75
C LEU A 116 14.27 21.09 -0.03
N ALA A 117 14.06 21.50 -1.29
CA ALA A 117 13.05 20.87 -2.15
C ALA A 117 13.40 19.40 -2.45
N LEU A 118 14.68 19.11 -2.70
CA LEU A 118 15.18 17.74 -2.84
C LEU A 118 14.91 16.93 -1.57
N SER A 119 15.27 17.46 -0.38
CA SER A 119 15.05 16.75 0.89
C SER A 119 13.59 16.35 1.09
N ARG A 120 12.63 17.24 0.80
CA ARG A 120 11.20 16.89 0.83
C ARG A 120 10.85 15.83 -0.22
N ALA A 121 11.35 15.97 -1.45
CA ALA A 121 11.09 15.02 -2.52
C ALA A 121 11.64 13.61 -2.24
N LEU A 122 12.64 13.47 -1.35
CA LEU A 122 13.22 12.19 -0.93
C LEU A 122 12.61 11.62 0.36
N SER A 123 11.82 12.41 1.11
CA SER A 123 11.15 11.90 2.31
C SER A 123 9.94 11.04 1.90
N PRO A 124 9.78 9.81 2.43
CA PRO A 124 8.66 8.94 2.08
C PRO A 124 7.31 9.62 2.23
N GLU A 125 7.10 10.41 3.28
CA GLU A 125 5.82 11.07 3.56
C GLU A 125 5.50 12.20 2.57
N THR A 126 6.53 12.90 2.07
CA THR A 126 6.36 14.09 1.22
C THR A 126 6.86 13.90 -0.21
N ALA A 127 7.29 12.69 -0.58
CA ALA A 127 7.79 12.38 -1.91
C ALA A 127 6.78 12.75 -3.00
N THR A 128 7.28 13.41 -4.04
CA THR A 128 6.51 13.82 -5.21
C THR A 128 6.75 12.90 -6.41
N SER A 129 7.70 11.98 -6.31
CA SER A 129 8.06 10.99 -7.33
C SER A 129 8.81 9.81 -6.72
N THR A 130 9.04 8.76 -7.50
CA THR A 130 9.80 7.58 -7.03
C THR A 130 11.32 7.79 -6.99
N LEU A 131 11.83 9.03 -7.07
CA LEU A 131 13.27 9.29 -7.21
C LEU A 131 14.09 8.73 -6.05
N GLY A 132 13.64 8.94 -4.81
CA GLY A 132 14.33 8.43 -3.62
C GLY A 132 14.36 6.90 -3.55
N GLU A 133 13.29 6.25 -3.99
CA GLU A 133 13.20 4.78 -4.06
C GLU A 133 14.16 4.21 -5.11
N VAL A 134 14.18 4.79 -6.32
CA VAL A 134 15.02 4.33 -7.45
C VAL A 134 16.51 4.42 -7.12
N LEU A 135 16.92 5.43 -6.36
CA LEU A 135 18.31 5.65 -5.98
C LEU A 135 18.65 5.10 -4.58
N GLY A 136 17.66 4.62 -3.82
CA GLY A 136 17.84 4.10 -2.48
C GLY A 136 18.28 5.15 -1.46
N VAL A 137 17.82 6.39 -1.63
CA VAL A 137 18.20 7.56 -0.80
C VAL A 137 17.00 8.21 -0.12
N ASN A 138 15.95 7.43 0.14
CA ASN A 138 14.81 7.89 0.94
C ASN A 138 15.30 8.37 2.31
N THR A 139 14.87 9.56 2.71
CA THR A 139 15.28 10.16 3.98
C THR A 139 14.27 9.79 5.05
N GLU A 140 14.70 9.13 6.12
CA GLU A 140 13.88 8.99 7.33
C GLU A 140 13.64 10.39 7.92
N ALA A 141 12.46 10.61 8.50
CA ALA A 141 11.92 11.93 8.85
C ALA A 141 12.65 12.65 10.01
N ASP A 142 13.83 12.19 10.41
CA ASP A 142 14.57 12.76 11.52
C ASP A 142 15.30 14.04 11.09
N CYS A 143 14.94 15.12 11.77
CA CYS A 143 15.21 16.54 11.52
C CYS A 143 16.69 16.99 11.51
N HIS A 144 17.66 16.08 11.30
CA HIS A 144 19.09 16.40 11.20
C HIS A 144 19.63 16.44 9.75
N PHE A 145 18.76 16.24 8.75
CA PHE A 145 19.14 15.92 7.38
C PHE A 145 19.69 17.09 6.53
N SER A 146 19.50 18.34 6.96
CA SER A 146 20.17 19.48 6.32
C SER A 146 21.70 19.38 6.44
N ALA A 147 22.22 18.68 7.45
CA ALA A 147 23.65 18.39 7.56
C ALA A 147 24.08 17.23 6.65
N GLU A 148 23.35 16.11 6.55
CA GLU A 148 23.80 14.95 5.76
C GLU A 148 23.77 15.13 4.23
N ILE A 149 22.88 15.97 3.67
CA ILE A 149 22.90 16.27 2.22
C ILE A 149 23.95 17.34 1.90
N VAL A 150 24.23 18.24 2.85
CA VAL A 150 25.12 19.40 2.63
C VAL A 150 26.57 19.10 3.00
N CYS A 151 26.82 18.29 4.03
CA CYS A 151 28.14 18.10 4.66
C CYS A 151 29.07 17.11 3.92
N PRO A 152 28.63 16.02 3.24
CA PRO A 152 29.56 15.16 2.51
C PRO A 152 30.03 15.78 1.18
N LEU A 153 29.23 16.68 0.58
CA LEU A 153 29.54 17.31 -0.71
C LEU A 153 30.33 18.62 -0.58
N PHE A 154 30.36 19.23 0.60
CA PHE A 154 31.17 20.41 0.90
C PHE A 154 32.01 20.15 2.14
N ASN A 155 33.28 19.81 1.91
CA ASN A 155 34.33 19.66 2.91
C ASN A 155 34.68 21.03 3.55
N GLY A 156 33.72 21.62 4.26
CA GLY A 156 33.81 22.98 4.80
C GLY A 156 32.90 23.12 6.01
N LYS A 157 33.52 23.16 7.19
CA LYS A 157 32.91 23.36 8.51
C LYS A 157 31.84 24.47 8.47
N LEU A 158 30.57 24.09 8.60
CA LEU A 158 29.53 25.00 9.06
C LEU A 158 29.45 24.88 10.58
N SER A 159 30.33 25.61 11.27
CA SER A 159 30.09 26.00 12.66
C SER A 159 28.89 26.92 12.68
N TYR A 160 27.77 26.45 13.22
CA TYR A 160 26.70 27.34 13.66
C TYR A 160 27.12 27.92 15.02
N SER A 161 27.28 29.24 15.07
CA SER A 161 27.26 30.04 16.31
C SER A 161 25.82 30.27 16.75
#